data_AF-A0A6B3SK30-F1
#
_entry.id   AF-A0A6B3SK30-F1
#
_cell.length_a   1.000
_cell.length_b   1.000
_cell.length_c   1.000
_cell.angle_alpha   90.00
_cell.angle_beta   90.00
_cell.angle_gamma   90.00
#
_symmetry.space_group_name_H-M   'P 1'
#
loop_
_entity.id
_entity.type
_entity.pdbx_description
1 polymer ?
#
loop_
_entity_poly.entity_id
_entity_poly.type
_entity_poly.pdbx_seq_one_letter_code
_entity_poly.pdbx_strand_id
1 'polypeptide(L)'
;MTLSIEQLDLRIKSSVLALSARRILEHITLGQLNPFPDIPADGDIDARLYVDVINMSGEVHLLTGMNLHQAVHERHAGMMRRLLDQLLPHVDTALVRDWLAGVAAMIGQHRAMPRPVEAPVFLPMPEDMQERQQEPREPGFGVRGLRSALASWLNGKAHDTASAGDWLRRLQSLEAEGLSADELAFSGIPDKLDARIQRREGDHETTASPAGNDRLSGQALAGQAQFDALRLSILPLRPAAHAGPDFVRVPANARIKRLKPKLKAGLRSLPQWTDRSLGYWIDLVEWDDLFGPTRGWMAFTQRGEAVTEPQCPSGLCDTLDEAMAFADRHARRKCAATPLADASKASKASKATKPSEAPDAAGGATDWIVALPFYAPCFLPSRLLARNALLRIRFDMREGPDGERVLLLQELDSEWARQAGQAGQGRRDPIALPPWLDEWLLLALKLVLLHAAARDVDVVAWLPGEVQARRHHPRETKRLLALHDAALPEQAARLLQPWGVARTPFHLPEPAHCYIDPVEDGYAVSDEDGASLGRFPDWDAARERVPVAASGRQAVHRAMHAIVLGDGLRQDLRVRGFFAWGTGIA
;
A
#
# COMPACT_ATOMS: atom_id res chain seq x y z
N MET A 1 -5.92 -19.29 -23.43
CA MET A 1 -7.03 -18.38 -23.04
C MET A 1 -6.49 -17.48 -21.94
N THR A 2 -6.48 -16.16 -22.11
CA THR A 2 -5.95 -15.23 -21.09
C THR A 2 -7.04 -14.96 -20.05
N LEU A 3 -6.73 -15.08 -18.76
CA LEU A 3 -7.68 -14.78 -17.69
C LEU A 3 -7.89 -13.26 -17.55
N SER A 4 -9.12 -12.83 -17.30
CA SER A 4 -9.42 -11.46 -16.85
C SER A 4 -9.26 -11.32 -15.33
N ILE A 5 -9.20 -10.09 -14.81
CA ILE A 5 -9.09 -9.80 -13.37
C ILE A 5 -10.22 -10.47 -12.57
N GLU A 6 -11.43 -10.55 -13.13
CA GLU A 6 -12.60 -11.18 -12.50
C GLU A 6 -12.49 -12.72 -12.45
N GLN A 7 -11.60 -13.30 -13.25
CA GLN A 7 -11.36 -14.74 -13.34
C GLN A 7 -10.13 -15.19 -12.53
N LEU A 8 -9.52 -14.28 -11.76
CA LEU A 8 -8.35 -14.60 -10.93
C LEU A 8 -8.70 -15.45 -9.71
N ASP A 9 -9.97 -15.59 -9.36
CA ASP A 9 -10.39 -16.47 -8.26
C ASP A 9 -11.22 -17.63 -8.82
N LEU A 10 -10.81 -18.87 -8.49
CA LEU A 10 -11.51 -20.09 -8.88
C LEU A 10 -12.17 -20.74 -7.66
N ARG A 11 -13.50 -20.68 -7.62
CA ARG A 11 -14.32 -21.31 -6.57
C ARG A 11 -14.57 -22.79 -6.87
N ILE A 12 -14.37 -23.64 -5.88
CA ILE A 12 -14.67 -25.07 -5.96
C ILE A 12 -15.96 -25.35 -5.19
N LYS A 13 -17.00 -25.81 -5.88
CA LYS A 13 -18.37 -25.90 -5.32
C LYS A 13 -18.50 -26.77 -4.07
N SER A 14 -17.63 -27.77 -3.92
CA SER A 14 -17.62 -28.77 -2.84
C SER A 14 -16.60 -28.47 -1.73
N SER A 15 -15.89 -27.34 -1.81
CA SER A 15 -14.86 -26.97 -0.85
C SER A 15 -15.16 -25.60 -0.27
N VAL A 16 -14.89 -25.43 1.02
CA VAL A 16 -14.81 -24.08 1.61
C VAL A 16 -13.53 -23.35 1.17
N LEU A 17 -12.58 -24.08 0.56
CA LEU A 17 -11.39 -23.53 -0.02
C LEU A 17 -11.60 -23.19 -1.51
N ALA A 18 -10.88 -22.18 -1.98
CA ALA A 18 -10.81 -21.77 -3.37
C ALA A 18 -9.35 -21.44 -3.75
N LEU A 19 -9.12 -21.21 -5.04
CA LEU A 19 -7.81 -20.86 -5.57
C LEU A 19 -7.81 -19.40 -6.02
N SER A 20 -6.69 -18.69 -5.80
CA SER A 20 -6.55 -17.29 -6.23
C SER A 20 -5.21 -17.05 -6.93
N ALA A 21 -5.27 -16.49 -8.13
CA ALA A 21 -4.13 -16.04 -8.93
C ALA A 21 -3.83 -14.54 -8.75
N ARG A 22 -4.51 -13.85 -7.81
CA ARG A 22 -4.28 -12.40 -7.56
C ARG A 22 -2.84 -12.07 -7.20
N ARG A 23 -2.12 -13.02 -6.59
CA ARG A 23 -0.68 -12.99 -6.32
C ARG A 23 0.15 -12.61 -7.55
N ILE A 24 -0.24 -13.10 -8.73
CA ILE A 24 0.45 -12.81 -9.99
C ILE A 24 0.17 -11.38 -10.42
N LEU A 25 -1.06 -10.92 -10.29
CA LEU A 25 -1.39 -9.53 -10.58
C LEU A 25 -0.58 -8.59 -9.68
N GLU A 26 -0.46 -8.88 -8.39
CA GLU A 26 0.40 -8.10 -7.48
C GLU A 26 1.85 -8.09 -7.95
N HIS A 27 2.41 -9.26 -8.29
CA HIS A 27 3.78 -9.37 -8.81
C HIS A 27 3.99 -8.59 -10.12
N ILE A 28 3.01 -8.66 -11.03
CA ILE A 28 3.02 -7.98 -12.34
C ILE A 28 2.86 -6.47 -12.19
N THR A 29 1.96 -6.01 -11.32
CA THR A 29 1.54 -4.60 -11.25
C THR A 29 2.35 -3.77 -10.26
N LEU A 30 2.81 -4.36 -9.16
CA LEU A 30 3.48 -3.64 -8.07
C LEU A 30 4.99 -3.83 -8.08
N GLY A 31 5.53 -4.59 -9.03
CA GLY A 31 6.87 -5.14 -8.93
C GLY A 31 6.92 -6.20 -7.83
N GLN A 32 7.90 -7.10 -7.91
CA GLN A 32 8.03 -8.25 -7.03
C GLN A 32 7.92 -7.86 -5.54
N LEU A 33 6.80 -8.24 -4.91
CA LEU A 33 6.72 -8.37 -3.47
C LEU A 33 7.79 -9.39 -3.05
N ASN A 34 8.52 -9.10 -1.98
CA ASN A 34 9.73 -9.82 -1.61
C ASN A 34 9.54 -11.17 -0.85
N PRO A 35 8.47 -11.98 -1.03
CA PRO A 35 8.52 -13.39 -0.64
C PRO A 35 8.60 -14.39 -1.80
N PHE A 36 8.50 -13.95 -3.06
CA PHE A 36 8.25 -14.87 -4.16
C PHE A 36 9.54 -15.32 -4.82
N PRO A 37 9.63 -16.60 -5.23
CA PRO A 37 10.65 -17.02 -6.17
C PRO A 37 10.60 -16.10 -7.38
N ASP A 38 11.76 -15.69 -7.87
CA ASP A 38 11.85 -14.99 -9.15
C ASP A 38 11.10 -15.80 -10.20
N ILE A 39 10.30 -15.11 -11.03
CA ILE A 39 9.83 -15.72 -12.26
C ILE A 39 11.08 -15.97 -13.10
N PRO A 40 11.48 -17.24 -13.34
CA PRO A 40 12.70 -17.53 -14.06
C PRO A 40 12.62 -16.88 -15.44
N ALA A 41 13.74 -16.43 -16.01
CA ALA A 41 13.73 -15.89 -17.38
C ALA A 41 13.36 -16.99 -18.40
N ASP A 42 13.85 -18.21 -18.16
CA ASP A 42 13.71 -19.35 -19.06
C ASP A 42 13.10 -20.58 -18.36
N GLY A 43 12.50 -21.47 -19.14
CA GLY A 43 11.98 -22.77 -18.66
C GLY A 43 10.48 -22.79 -18.35
N ASP A 44 9.97 -24.02 -18.15
CA ASP A 44 8.57 -24.30 -17.85
C ASP A 44 8.23 -23.84 -16.43
N ILE A 45 7.18 -23.01 -16.29
CA ILE A 45 6.80 -22.45 -14.99
C ILE A 45 5.69 -23.30 -14.40
N ASP A 46 5.92 -23.80 -13.18
CA ASP A 46 4.83 -24.33 -12.40
C ASP A 46 3.92 -23.20 -11.88
N ALA A 47 2.80 -22.97 -12.57
CA ALA A 47 1.80 -21.97 -12.20
C ALA A 47 1.28 -22.17 -10.76
N ARG A 48 1.34 -23.40 -10.21
CA ARG A 48 0.89 -23.71 -8.84
C ARG A 48 1.71 -22.99 -7.77
N LEU A 49 2.94 -22.57 -8.06
CA LEU A 49 3.77 -21.76 -7.15
C LEU A 49 3.20 -20.35 -6.93
N TYR A 50 2.43 -19.88 -7.90
CA TYR A 50 1.89 -18.53 -7.97
C TYR A 50 0.38 -18.46 -7.70
N VAL A 51 -0.22 -19.58 -7.36
CA VAL A 51 -1.64 -19.68 -6.99
C VAL A 51 -1.75 -19.89 -5.50
N ASP A 52 -2.52 -19.03 -4.87
CA ASP A 52 -2.85 -19.08 -3.45
C ASP A 52 -4.05 -19.98 -3.17
N VAL A 53 -4.02 -20.65 -2.01
CA VAL A 53 -5.20 -21.31 -1.44
C VAL A 53 -5.89 -20.35 -0.47
N ILE A 54 -7.14 -20.01 -0.75
CA ILE A 54 -8.00 -19.15 0.08
C ILE A 54 -9.11 -19.96 0.76
N ASN A 55 -9.44 -19.62 1.99
CA ASN A 55 -10.66 -20.02 2.69
C ASN A 55 -11.76 -18.98 2.43
N MET A 56 -12.94 -19.46 2.03
CA MET A 56 -14.12 -18.65 1.75
C MET A 56 -15.29 -18.93 2.70
N SER A 57 -15.03 -19.51 3.88
CA SER A 57 -16.09 -19.84 4.84
C SER A 57 -16.78 -18.62 5.48
N GLY A 58 -16.23 -17.40 5.34
CA GLY A 58 -16.77 -16.15 5.89
C GLY A 58 -17.08 -15.08 4.84
N GLU A 59 -17.53 -13.89 5.25
CA GLU A 59 -17.78 -12.76 4.33
C GLU A 59 -16.48 -12.19 3.70
N VAL A 60 -15.33 -12.46 4.33
CA VAL A 60 -14.00 -12.07 3.85
C VAL A 60 -13.23 -13.31 3.41
N HIS A 61 -12.64 -13.23 2.22
CA HIS A 61 -11.73 -14.26 1.70
C HIS A 61 -10.41 -14.24 2.49
N LEU A 62 -10.14 -15.30 3.26
CA LEU A 62 -8.92 -15.43 4.06
C LEU A 62 -7.92 -16.33 3.33
N LEU A 63 -6.76 -15.83 2.93
CA LEU A 63 -5.69 -16.72 2.45
C LEU A 63 -5.23 -17.64 3.60
N THR A 64 -4.85 -18.84 3.22
CA THR A 64 -4.34 -19.85 4.16
C THR A 64 -2.84 -19.74 4.43
N GLY A 65 -2.16 -18.81 3.76
CA GLY A 65 -0.68 -18.71 3.75
C GLY A 65 0.02 -19.76 2.86
N MET A 66 -0.74 -20.65 2.22
CA MET A 66 -0.23 -21.76 1.42
C MET A 66 -0.49 -21.52 -0.07
N ASN A 67 0.49 -21.81 -0.93
CA ASN A 67 0.27 -21.90 -2.37
C ASN A 67 -0.14 -23.32 -2.80
N LEU A 68 -0.71 -23.43 -3.98
CA LEU A 68 -1.22 -24.70 -4.49
C LEU A 68 -0.12 -25.77 -4.61
N HIS A 69 1.11 -25.37 -4.96
CA HIS A 69 2.25 -26.28 -4.99
C HIS A 69 2.57 -26.88 -3.60
N GLN A 70 2.59 -26.06 -2.55
CA GLN A 70 2.79 -26.50 -1.17
C GLN A 70 1.64 -27.40 -0.69
N ALA A 71 0.40 -27.09 -1.08
CA ALA A 71 -0.77 -27.89 -0.76
C ALA A 71 -0.68 -29.30 -1.35
N VAL A 72 -0.24 -29.42 -2.60
CA VAL A 72 -0.09 -30.70 -3.31
C VAL A 72 1.08 -31.53 -2.77
N HIS A 73 2.19 -30.89 -2.37
CA HIS A 73 3.40 -31.58 -1.90
C HIS A 73 3.49 -31.78 -0.39
N GLU A 74 2.35 -31.76 0.30
CA GLU A 74 2.21 -32.03 1.74
C GLU A 74 3.13 -31.24 2.69
N ARG A 75 3.54 -30.02 2.31
CA ARG A 75 4.32 -29.12 3.19
C ARG A 75 3.38 -28.30 4.07
N HIS A 76 2.76 -28.96 5.04
CA HIS A 76 1.66 -28.40 5.83
C HIS A 76 2.15 -27.62 7.06
N ALA A 77 2.09 -26.28 7.01
CA ALA A 77 2.30 -25.41 8.16
C ALA A 77 1.02 -25.32 9.04
N GLY A 78 0.52 -26.44 9.56
CA GLY A 78 -0.55 -26.43 10.58
C GLY A 78 -1.99 -26.23 10.08
N MET A 79 -2.28 -26.34 8.78
CA MET A 79 -3.67 -26.33 8.29
C MET A 79 -4.38 -27.64 8.65
N MET A 80 -5.67 -27.58 9.02
CA MET A 80 -6.47 -28.79 9.25
C MET A 80 -6.52 -29.62 7.97
N ARG A 81 -5.86 -30.79 7.97
CA ARG A 81 -5.80 -31.73 6.84
C ARG A 81 -7.18 -31.98 6.19
N ARG A 82 -8.22 -32.04 7.03
CA ARG A 82 -9.63 -32.15 6.62
C ARG A 82 -10.10 -31.09 5.61
N LEU A 83 -9.58 -29.87 5.64
CA LEU A 83 -9.94 -28.81 4.69
C LEU A 83 -9.22 -29.01 3.35
N LEU A 84 -7.95 -29.41 3.38
CA LEU A 84 -7.20 -29.75 2.17
C LEU A 84 -7.77 -31.00 1.48
N ASP A 85 -8.26 -31.98 2.24
CA ASP A 85 -8.93 -33.17 1.71
C ASP A 85 -10.19 -32.82 0.88
N GLN A 86 -10.80 -31.65 1.10
CA GLN A 86 -11.91 -31.15 0.28
C GLN A 86 -11.45 -30.45 -0.99
N LEU A 87 -10.21 -29.96 -1.06
CA LEU A 87 -9.64 -29.21 -2.19
C LEU A 87 -8.87 -30.12 -3.15
N LEU A 88 -7.99 -30.96 -2.60
CA LEU A 88 -7.04 -31.77 -3.37
C LEU A 88 -7.68 -32.67 -4.44
N PRO A 89 -8.83 -33.34 -4.20
CA PRO A 89 -9.49 -34.15 -5.24
C PRO A 89 -9.89 -33.37 -6.49
N HIS A 90 -10.00 -32.04 -6.39
CA HIS A 90 -10.41 -31.17 -7.49
C HIS A 90 -9.24 -30.57 -8.26
N VAL A 91 -8.02 -30.64 -7.75
CA VAL A 91 -6.83 -30.00 -8.35
C VAL A 91 -6.53 -30.56 -9.75
N ASP A 92 -6.78 -31.86 -9.95
CA ASP A 92 -6.60 -32.52 -11.25
C ASP A 92 -7.87 -32.55 -12.12
N THR A 93 -8.86 -31.70 -11.83
CA THR A 93 -10.03 -31.56 -12.73
C THR A 93 -9.67 -30.75 -13.98
N ALA A 94 -10.40 -30.98 -15.07
CA ALA A 94 -10.22 -30.20 -16.31
C ALA A 94 -10.36 -28.69 -16.05
N LEU A 95 -11.34 -28.30 -15.22
CA LEU A 95 -11.56 -26.91 -14.84
C LEU A 95 -10.33 -26.24 -14.21
N VAL A 96 -9.70 -26.90 -13.22
CA VAL A 96 -8.52 -26.34 -12.55
C VAL A 96 -7.31 -26.35 -13.49
N ARG A 97 -7.13 -27.38 -14.31
CA ARG A 97 -6.05 -27.42 -15.30
C ARG A 97 -6.17 -26.31 -16.35
N ASP A 98 -7.35 -26.09 -16.90
CA ASP A 98 -7.59 -25.04 -17.89
C ASP A 98 -7.38 -23.65 -17.29
N TRP A 99 -7.82 -23.46 -16.05
CA TRP A 99 -7.58 -22.23 -15.31
C TRP A 99 -6.08 -22.00 -15.03
N LEU A 100 -5.35 -23.03 -14.57
CA LEU A 100 -3.88 -22.96 -14.36
C LEU A 100 -3.12 -22.70 -15.66
N ALA A 101 -3.58 -23.22 -16.80
CA ALA A 101 -3.00 -22.91 -18.10
C ALA A 101 -3.19 -21.42 -18.46
N GLY A 102 -4.33 -20.83 -18.12
CA GLY A 102 -4.57 -19.39 -18.25
C GLY A 102 -3.67 -18.55 -17.33
N VAL A 103 -3.44 -19.03 -16.11
CA VAL A 103 -2.47 -18.44 -15.17
C VAL A 103 -1.05 -18.48 -15.74
N ALA A 104 -0.60 -19.63 -16.24
CA ALA A 104 0.71 -19.78 -16.88
C ALA A 104 0.88 -18.84 -18.09
N ALA A 105 -0.17 -18.70 -18.91
CA ALA A 105 -0.16 -17.78 -20.05
C ALA A 105 0.00 -16.31 -19.63
N MET A 106 -0.66 -15.87 -18.55
CA MET A 106 -0.45 -14.52 -17.99
C MET A 106 1.00 -14.30 -17.53
N ILE A 107 1.60 -15.30 -16.86
CA ILE A 107 3.00 -15.21 -16.43
C ILE A 107 3.93 -15.10 -17.66
N GLY A 108 3.67 -15.91 -18.69
CA GLY A 108 4.41 -15.87 -19.95
C GLY A 108 4.31 -14.52 -20.68
N GLN A 109 3.12 -13.91 -20.71
CA GLN A 109 2.94 -12.56 -21.27
C GLN A 109 3.74 -11.51 -20.50
N HIS A 110 3.82 -11.61 -19.17
CA HIS A 110 4.60 -10.68 -18.38
C HIS A 110 6.11 -10.84 -18.56
N ARG A 111 6.62 -12.07 -18.73
CA ARG A 111 8.04 -12.31 -19.07
C ARG A 111 8.48 -11.54 -20.31
N ALA A 112 7.58 -11.40 -21.29
CA ALA A 112 7.84 -10.69 -22.53
C ALA A 112 7.79 -9.15 -22.40
N MET A 113 7.32 -8.62 -21.26
CA MET A 113 7.30 -7.18 -21.02
C MET A 113 8.64 -6.71 -20.43
N PRO A 114 9.14 -5.53 -20.82
CA PRO A 114 10.30 -4.93 -20.19
C PRO A 114 10.03 -4.78 -18.69
N ARG A 115 10.89 -5.36 -17.84
CA ARG A 115 10.81 -5.11 -16.39
C ARG A 115 10.92 -3.60 -16.16
N PRO A 116 10.02 -2.98 -15.39
CA PRO A 116 10.22 -1.59 -14.99
C PRO A 116 11.58 -1.48 -14.30
N VAL A 117 12.33 -0.44 -14.64
CA VAL A 117 13.64 -0.10 -14.04
C VAL A 117 13.56 -0.27 -12.53
N GLU A 118 14.53 -1.00 -11.96
CA GLU A 118 14.60 -1.34 -10.53
C GLU A 118 14.06 -0.22 -9.67
N ALA A 119 12.99 -0.53 -8.93
CA ALA A 119 12.45 0.41 -7.98
C ALA A 119 13.55 0.79 -6.98
N PRO A 120 13.74 2.08 -6.66
CA PRO A 120 14.81 2.51 -5.79
C PRO A 120 14.68 1.79 -4.44
N VAL A 121 15.78 1.19 -3.99
CA VAL A 121 15.85 0.43 -2.74
C VAL A 121 15.35 1.31 -1.59
N PHE A 122 14.41 0.76 -0.80
CA PHE A 122 13.74 1.44 0.32
C PHE A 122 14.73 2.07 1.32
N LEU A 123 15.85 1.40 1.58
CA LEU A 123 17.00 1.93 2.31
C LEU A 123 18.24 1.68 1.45
N PRO A 124 18.74 2.67 0.68
CA PRO A 124 19.98 2.48 -0.06
C PRO A 124 21.12 2.18 0.92
N MET A 125 21.97 1.22 0.56
CA MET A 125 23.19 0.94 1.30
C MET A 125 24.19 2.08 1.05
N PRO A 126 24.80 2.66 2.09
CA PRO A 126 26.04 3.42 1.94
C PRO A 126 27.09 2.57 1.23
N GLU A 127 27.81 3.15 0.25
CA GLU A 127 28.78 2.43 -0.60
C GLU A 127 29.86 1.72 0.23
N ASP A 128 30.30 2.35 1.34
CA ASP A 128 31.28 1.84 2.29
C ASP A 128 30.84 0.59 3.08
N MET A 129 29.54 0.31 3.11
CA MET A 129 28.96 -0.88 3.73
C MET A 129 28.58 -1.98 2.75
N GLN A 130 28.55 -1.70 1.44
CA GLN A 130 28.36 -2.75 0.42
C GLN A 130 29.57 -3.68 0.33
N GLU A 131 30.76 -3.19 0.68
CA GLU A 131 32.01 -3.97 0.63
C GLU A 131 32.20 -4.93 1.83
N ARG A 132 31.46 -4.73 2.93
CA ARG A 132 31.57 -5.55 4.16
C ARG A 132 30.58 -6.72 4.24
N GLN A 133 30.22 -7.31 3.09
CA GLN A 133 29.25 -8.43 2.95
C GLN A 133 29.75 -9.77 3.54
N GLN A 134 30.16 -9.81 4.81
CA GLN A 134 30.53 -11.06 5.49
C GLN A 134 29.89 -11.26 6.86
N GLU A 135 28.88 -10.47 7.26
CA GLU A 135 28.07 -10.79 8.45
C GLU A 135 26.66 -11.28 8.07
N PRO A 136 26.34 -12.58 8.27
CA PRO A 136 25.06 -13.14 7.93
C PRO A 136 24.10 -13.03 9.12
N ARG A 137 23.10 -12.15 8.99
CA ARG A 137 21.70 -12.44 9.32
C ARG A 137 20.87 -11.23 8.90
N GLU A 138 20.03 -11.43 7.88
CA GLU A 138 19.03 -10.45 7.46
C GLU A 138 18.22 -9.95 8.68
N PRO A 139 17.79 -8.68 8.68
CA PRO A 139 16.90 -8.19 9.73
C PRO A 139 15.64 -9.05 9.77
N GLY A 140 15.28 -9.59 10.95
CA GLY A 140 14.16 -10.51 11.11
C GLY A 140 12.80 -9.99 10.61
N PHE A 141 12.68 -8.67 10.38
CA PHE A 141 11.49 -8.01 9.84
C PHE A 141 11.66 -7.48 8.41
N GLY A 142 12.73 -7.83 7.69
CA GLY A 142 12.96 -7.40 6.30
C GLY A 142 13.34 -5.92 6.10
N VAL A 143 13.43 -5.14 7.17
CA VAL A 143 13.84 -3.72 7.15
C VAL A 143 15.07 -3.54 8.00
N ARG A 144 16.14 -3.00 7.40
CA ARG A 144 17.38 -2.71 8.12
C ARG A 144 17.13 -1.68 9.22
N GLY A 145 17.72 -1.92 10.39
CA GLY A 145 17.52 -1.07 11.56
C GLY A 145 16.20 -1.32 12.28
N LEU A 146 15.36 -2.27 11.85
CA LEU A 146 14.21 -2.75 12.62
C LEU A 146 14.55 -4.10 13.24
N ARG A 147 14.54 -4.20 14.58
CA ARG A 147 15.00 -5.40 15.31
C ARG A 147 14.03 -5.83 16.41
N SER A 148 14.14 -7.09 16.84
CA SER A 148 13.35 -7.63 17.96
C SER A 148 14.00 -7.26 19.29
N ALA A 149 13.22 -6.71 20.22
CA ALA A 149 13.64 -6.46 21.58
C ALA A 149 13.85 -7.79 22.33
N LEU A 150 12.95 -8.74 22.13
CA LEU A 150 13.04 -10.09 22.69
C LEU A 150 14.32 -10.82 22.25
N ALA A 151 14.60 -10.85 20.95
CA ALA A 151 15.80 -11.49 20.43
C ALA A 151 17.07 -10.80 20.94
N SER A 152 17.06 -9.46 21.04
CA SER A 152 18.19 -8.70 21.59
C SER A 152 18.44 -9.04 23.05
N TRP A 153 17.38 -9.11 23.86
CA TRP A 153 17.47 -9.48 25.28
C TRP A 153 17.94 -10.92 25.48
N LEU A 154 17.39 -11.88 24.72
CA LEU A 154 17.80 -13.28 24.78
C LEU A 154 19.27 -13.48 24.39
N ASN A 155 19.75 -12.75 23.38
CA ASN A 155 21.17 -12.74 23.02
C ASN A 155 22.05 -12.12 24.11
N GLY A 156 21.59 -11.08 24.81
CA GLY A 156 22.26 -10.54 25.99
C GLY A 156 22.35 -11.54 27.16
N LYS A 157 21.48 -12.57 27.16
CA LYS A 157 21.46 -13.69 28.12
C LYS A 157 21.91 -15.01 27.47
N ALA A 158 22.75 -14.96 26.43
CA ALA A 158 23.11 -16.12 25.62
C ALA A 158 23.58 -17.33 26.45
N HIS A 159 24.34 -17.08 27.52
CA HIS A 159 24.94 -18.11 28.39
C HIS A 159 24.08 -18.49 29.60
N ASP A 160 23.02 -17.74 29.89
CA ASP A 160 22.10 -18.09 30.97
C ASP A 160 21.38 -19.36 30.58
N THR A 161 21.32 -20.33 31.50
CA THR A 161 20.56 -21.56 31.31
C THR A 161 19.48 -21.70 32.36
N ALA A 162 18.27 -22.08 31.96
CA ALA A 162 17.16 -22.30 32.88
C ALA A 162 16.20 -23.37 32.34
N SER A 163 15.30 -23.86 33.19
CA SER A 163 14.25 -24.79 32.76
C SER A 163 13.23 -24.07 31.85
N ALA A 164 12.44 -24.83 31.09
CA ALA A 164 11.40 -24.27 30.25
C ALA A 164 10.39 -23.40 31.02
N GLY A 165 9.96 -23.86 32.21
CA GLY A 165 9.03 -23.12 33.08
C GLY A 165 9.65 -21.85 33.69
N ASP A 166 10.95 -21.86 33.99
CA ASP A 166 11.64 -20.64 34.46
C ASP A 166 11.76 -19.61 33.34
N TRP A 167 12.07 -20.05 32.12
CA TRP A 167 12.12 -19.16 30.96
C TRP A 167 10.76 -18.55 30.66
N LEU A 168 9.68 -19.35 30.67
CA LEU A 168 8.34 -18.84 30.41
C LEU A 168 7.95 -17.74 31.40
N ARG A 169 8.19 -17.96 32.70
CA ARG A 169 7.92 -16.96 33.74
C ARG A 169 8.74 -15.69 33.55
N ARG A 170 10.02 -15.81 33.20
CA ARG A 170 10.88 -14.65 32.89
C ARG A 170 10.36 -13.88 31.68
N LEU A 171 9.98 -14.57 30.61
CA LEU A 171 9.47 -13.92 29.40
C LEU A 171 8.16 -13.18 29.65
N GLN A 172 7.25 -13.77 30.43
CA GLN A 172 6.01 -13.12 30.84
C GLN A 172 6.24 -11.88 31.73
N SER A 173 7.27 -11.88 32.58
CA SER A 173 7.59 -10.70 33.39
C SER A 173 8.17 -9.54 32.57
N LEU A 174 8.75 -9.81 31.39
CA LEU A 174 9.31 -8.76 30.52
C LEU A 174 8.25 -7.82 29.95
N GLU A 175 6.97 -8.22 29.92
CA GLU A 175 5.90 -7.31 29.50
C GLU A 175 5.83 -6.07 30.42
N ALA A 176 6.05 -6.26 31.72
CA ALA A 176 6.14 -5.16 32.69
C ALA A 176 7.40 -4.29 32.50
N GLU A 177 8.42 -4.82 31.84
CA GLU A 177 9.68 -4.14 31.51
C GLU A 177 9.67 -3.52 30.10
N GLY A 178 8.54 -3.60 29.38
CA GLY A 178 8.35 -2.95 28.07
C GLY A 178 8.42 -3.87 26.85
N LEU A 179 8.53 -5.20 27.03
CA LEU A 179 8.34 -6.14 25.92
C LEU A 179 6.89 -6.09 25.45
N SER A 180 6.68 -6.00 24.14
CA SER A 180 5.34 -6.06 23.58
C SER A 180 4.75 -7.47 23.68
N ALA A 181 3.50 -7.57 24.14
CA ALA A 181 2.74 -8.83 24.15
C ALA A 181 2.63 -9.43 22.73
N ASP A 182 2.44 -8.58 21.71
CA ASP A 182 2.44 -9.01 20.30
C ASP A 182 3.78 -9.64 19.93
N GLU A 183 4.90 -8.98 20.27
CA GLU A 183 6.24 -9.49 19.95
C GLU A 183 6.48 -10.86 20.59
N LEU A 184 6.08 -11.01 21.86
CA LEU A 184 6.21 -12.28 22.57
C LEU A 184 5.33 -13.36 21.95
N ALA A 185 4.07 -13.06 21.64
CA ALA A 185 3.14 -13.99 21.00
C ALA A 185 3.63 -14.44 19.62
N PHE A 186 4.02 -13.50 18.76
CA PHE A 186 4.49 -13.81 17.40
C PHE A 186 5.84 -14.52 17.37
N SER A 187 6.65 -14.44 18.43
CA SER A 187 7.93 -15.17 18.49
C SER A 187 7.78 -16.69 18.44
N GLY A 188 6.60 -17.22 18.83
CA GLY A 188 6.34 -18.65 18.99
C GLY A 188 7.16 -19.33 20.09
N ILE A 189 7.88 -18.56 20.92
CA ILE A 189 8.66 -19.10 22.04
C ILE A 189 7.75 -19.63 23.15
N PRO A 190 6.70 -18.90 23.61
CA PRO A 190 5.83 -19.40 24.68
C PRO A 190 5.24 -20.77 24.36
N ASP A 191 4.64 -20.95 23.18
CA ASP A 191 4.05 -22.22 22.75
C ASP A 191 5.06 -23.38 22.74
N LYS A 192 6.31 -23.11 22.33
CA LYS A 192 7.40 -24.11 22.33
C LYS A 192 7.82 -24.50 23.74
N LEU A 193 7.82 -23.54 24.68
CA LEU A 193 8.12 -23.79 26.09
C LEU A 193 6.99 -24.59 26.75
N ASP A 194 5.74 -24.20 26.53
CA ASP A 194 4.56 -24.92 27.05
C ASP A 194 4.50 -26.36 26.53
N ALA A 195 4.72 -26.58 25.24
CA ALA A 195 4.76 -27.91 24.65
C ALA A 195 5.91 -28.79 25.19
N ARG A 196 6.99 -28.20 25.71
CA ARG A 196 8.06 -28.93 26.41
C ARG A 196 7.64 -29.28 27.84
N ILE A 197 7.02 -28.35 28.56
CA ILE A 197 6.52 -28.56 29.92
C ILE A 197 5.51 -29.71 29.93
N GLN A 198 4.53 -29.69 29.01
CA GLN A 198 3.50 -30.73 28.90
C GLN A 198 4.06 -32.12 28.56
N ARG A 199 5.06 -32.21 27.69
CA ARG A 199 5.70 -33.50 27.35
C ARG A 199 6.35 -34.15 28.56
N ARG A 200 6.97 -33.34 29.43
CA ARG A 200 7.60 -33.84 30.65
C ARG A 200 6.59 -34.36 31.67
N GLU A 201 5.43 -33.72 31.77
CA GLU A 201 4.35 -34.17 32.67
C GLU A 201 3.72 -35.49 32.20
N GLY A 202 3.68 -35.74 30.88
CA GLY A 202 3.17 -36.98 30.29
C GLY A 202 4.12 -38.19 30.39
N ASP A 203 5.44 -37.97 30.37
CA ASP A 203 6.45 -39.04 30.42
C ASP A 203 6.76 -39.57 31.84
N HIS A 204 6.07 -39.06 32.86
CA HIS A 204 6.28 -39.48 34.26
C HIS A 204 5.81 -40.90 34.60
N GLU A 205 5.21 -41.66 33.67
CA GLU A 205 4.74 -43.03 33.91
C GLU A 205 5.70 -44.15 33.50
N THR A 206 6.84 -43.89 32.83
CA THR A 206 7.74 -45.00 32.48
C THR A 206 9.23 -44.61 32.39
N THR A 207 9.98 -45.05 33.40
CA THR A 207 11.45 -45.15 33.48
C THR A 207 12.26 -43.85 33.57
N ALA A 208 12.92 -43.72 34.72
CA ALA A 208 13.91 -42.69 35.04
C ALA A 208 15.08 -42.67 34.04
N SER A 209 15.03 -41.74 33.08
CA SER A 209 16.24 -41.24 32.40
C SER A 209 16.79 -40.02 33.14
N PRO A 210 18.11 -39.86 33.22
CA PRO A 210 18.75 -38.94 34.15
C PRO A 210 18.48 -37.47 33.78
N ALA A 211 18.21 -36.68 34.82
CA ALA A 211 17.80 -35.28 34.84
C ALA A 211 18.87 -34.26 34.35
N GLY A 212 19.61 -34.57 33.29
CA GLY A 212 20.83 -33.84 32.93
C GLY A 212 20.70 -32.70 31.91
N ASN A 213 19.72 -32.69 30.98
CA ASN A 213 19.87 -31.88 29.76
C ASN A 213 18.65 -31.05 29.30
N ASP A 214 17.65 -30.82 30.15
CA ASP A 214 16.46 -30.01 29.80
C ASP A 214 16.61 -28.51 30.10
N ARG A 215 17.85 -28.04 30.27
CA ARG A 215 18.14 -26.61 30.43
C ARG A 215 18.31 -25.98 29.05
N LEU A 216 17.56 -24.93 28.80
CA LEU A 216 17.66 -24.15 27.57
C LEU A 216 18.55 -22.93 27.84
N SER A 217 19.45 -22.62 26.91
CA SER A 217 20.20 -21.37 26.95
C SER A 217 19.43 -20.22 26.31
N GLY A 218 19.72 -18.98 26.69
CA GLY A 218 19.16 -17.80 26.03
C GLY A 218 19.46 -17.80 24.52
N GLN A 219 20.65 -18.24 24.12
CA GLN A 219 21.03 -18.38 22.71
C GLN A 219 20.16 -19.40 21.96
N ALA A 220 19.84 -20.54 22.58
CA ALA A 220 18.98 -21.55 22.00
C ALA A 220 17.55 -21.03 21.81
N LEU A 221 17.05 -20.19 22.72
CA LEU A 221 15.74 -19.55 22.60
C LEU A 221 15.75 -18.44 21.53
N ALA A 222 16.79 -17.62 21.47
CA ALA A 222 16.94 -16.61 20.43
C ALA A 222 16.92 -17.24 19.02
N GLY A 223 17.59 -18.39 18.85
CA GLY A 223 17.55 -19.16 17.60
C GLY A 223 16.21 -19.81 17.29
N GLN A 224 15.28 -19.88 18.25
CA GLN A 224 13.92 -20.42 18.08
C GLN A 224 12.87 -19.33 17.85
N ALA A 225 13.20 -18.04 18.07
CA ALA A 225 12.31 -16.92 17.77
C ALA A 225 12.03 -16.87 16.26
N GLN A 226 10.75 -16.86 15.87
CA GLN A 226 10.35 -16.88 14.47
C GLN A 226 9.56 -15.61 14.12
N PHE A 227 10.16 -14.74 13.30
CA PHE A 227 9.51 -13.52 12.83
C PHE A 227 9.31 -13.49 11.31
N ASP A 228 9.55 -14.62 10.62
CA ASP A 228 9.49 -14.70 9.15
C ASP A 228 8.13 -14.28 8.59
N ALA A 229 7.04 -14.62 9.28
CA ALA A 229 5.68 -14.21 8.93
C ALA A 229 5.47 -12.68 9.01
N LEU A 230 6.31 -12.00 9.78
CA LEU A 230 6.25 -10.57 10.06
C LEU A 230 7.25 -9.75 9.23
N ARG A 231 7.92 -10.39 8.26
CA ARG A 231 8.82 -9.70 7.33
C ARG A 231 8.04 -8.65 6.53
N LEU A 232 8.41 -7.38 6.70
CA LEU A 232 7.83 -6.25 5.98
C LEU A 232 8.36 -6.19 4.54
N SER A 233 7.47 -5.86 3.62
CA SER A 233 7.81 -5.50 2.24
C SER A 233 7.32 -4.09 1.99
N ILE A 234 8.20 -3.23 1.46
CA ILE A 234 7.88 -1.82 1.21
C ILE A 234 7.90 -1.60 -0.28
N LEU A 235 6.71 -1.34 -0.81
CA LEU A 235 6.45 -1.17 -2.23
C LEU A 235 6.42 0.32 -2.55
N PRO A 236 7.43 0.84 -3.26
CA PRO A 236 7.35 2.19 -3.80
C PRO A 236 6.36 2.19 -4.96
N LEU A 237 5.16 2.68 -4.69
CA LEU A 237 4.29 3.19 -5.72
C LEU A 237 4.89 4.52 -6.19
N ARG A 238 5.61 4.48 -7.31
CA ARG A 238 5.64 5.68 -8.13
C ARG A 238 4.19 5.85 -8.61
N PRO A 239 3.55 7.02 -8.41
CA PRO A 239 2.41 7.35 -9.23
C PRO A 239 2.92 7.13 -10.65
N ALA A 240 2.42 6.09 -11.33
CA ALA A 240 2.62 6.00 -12.75
C ALA A 240 2.20 7.38 -13.25
N ALA A 241 3.07 8.04 -14.01
CA ALA A 241 2.64 9.20 -14.78
C ALA A 241 1.68 8.71 -15.88
N HIS A 242 0.59 8.05 -15.47
CA HIS A 242 -0.56 7.74 -16.30
C HIS A 242 -1.44 8.98 -16.21
N ALA A 243 -1.12 9.94 -17.05
CA ALA A 243 -2.00 11.06 -17.37
C ALA A 243 -3.18 10.61 -18.27
N GLY A 244 -3.70 9.40 -18.03
CA GLY A 244 -4.69 8.72 -18.86
C GLY A 244 -5.87 8.20 -18.03
N PRO A 245 -7.05 7.97 -18.64
CA PRO A 245 -8.25 7.52 -17.95
C PRO A 245 -8.13 6.05 -17.49
N ASP A 246 -8.65 5.73 -16.30
CA ASP A 246 -8.75 4.39 -15.72
C ASP A 246 -10.20 3.88 -15.82
N PHE A 247 -10.50 3.16 -16.89
CA PHE A 247 -11.86 2.74 -17.22
C PHE A 247 -12.30 1.49 -16.45
N VAL A 248 -13.47 1.60 -15.81
CA VAL A 248 -14.16 0.51 -15.12
C VAL A 248 -15.53 0.28 -15.75
N ARG A 249 -15.93 -0.99 -15.87
CA ARG A 249 -17.22 -1.36 -16.44
C ARG A 249 -18.38 -0.87 -15.57
N VAL A 250 -19.43 -0.37 -16.21
CA VAL A 250 -20.66 0.08 -15.56
C VAL A 250 -21.50 -1.14 -15.19
N PRO A 251 -21.89 -1.32 -13.91
CA PRO A 251 -22.77 -2.42 -13.53
C PRO A 251 -24.14 -2.30 -14.20
N ALA A 252 -24.68 -3.42 -14.69
CA ALA A 252 -25.91 -3.46 -15.49
C ALA A 252 -27.14 -2.79 -14.82
N ASN A 253 -27.17 -2.72 -13.48
CA ASN A 253 -28.28 -2.16 -12.70
C ASN A 253 -27.92 -0.85 -11.97
N ALA A 254 -26.80 -0.22 -12.31
CA ALA A 254 -26.37 1.01 -11.65
C ALA A 254 -27.26 2.19 -12.06
N ARG A 255 -27.71 2.98 -11.08
CA ARG A 255 -28.35 4.28 -11.35
C ARG A 255 -27.31 5.26 -11.86
N ILE A 256 -27.20 5.38 -13.18
CA ILE A 256 -26.20 6.22 -13.84
C ILE A 256 -26.52 7.70 -13.62
N LYS A 257 -25.70 8.38 -12.82
CA LYS A 257 -25.73 9.84 -12.64
C LYS A 257 -24.67 10.46 -13.54
N ARG A 258 -25.02 10.79 -14.79
CA ARG A 258 -24.16 11.50 -15.73
C ARG A 258 -24.92 12.57 -16.52
N LEU A 259 -24.20 13.53 -17.08
CA LEU A 259 -24.74 14.45 -18.09
C LEU A 259 -25.11 13.68 -19.35
N LYS A 260 -26.29 13.96 -19.92
CA LYS A 260 -26.74 13.27 -21.14
C LYS A 260 -25.74 13.54 -22.28
N PRO A 261 -25.31 12.51 -23.03
CA PRO A 261 -24.47 12.71 -24.20
C PRO A 261 -25.11 13.70 -25.19
N LYS A 262 -24.31 14.66 -25.66
CA LYS A 262 -24.71 15.63 -26.70
C LYS A 262 -24.56 14.96 -28.07
N LEU A 263 -25.48 14.06 -28.39
CA LEU A 263 -25.52 13.35 -29.67
C LEU A 263 -26.43 14.06 -30.69
N LYS A 264 -26.15 13.86 -31.99
CA LYS A 264 -27.06 14.28 -33.06
C LYS A 264 -28.37 13.47 -32.98
N ALA A 265 -29.47 14.07 -33.45
CA ALA A 265 -30.79 13.45 -33.43
C ALA A 265 -30.77 12.07 -34.13
N GLY A 266 -31.32 11.05 -33.47
CA GLY A 266 -31.40 9.67 -33.98
C GLY A 266 -30.41 8.67 -33.36
N LEU A 267 -29.35 9.13 -32.69
CA LEU A 267 -28.36 8.26 -32.04
C LEU A 267 -28.79 7.89 -30.61
N ARG A 268 -28.72 6.60 -30.27
CA ARG A 268 -28.96 6.09 -28.91
C ARG A 268 -27.64 5.69 -28.27
N SER A 269 -27.42 6.09 -27.02
CA SER A 269 -26.16 5.83 -26.29
C SER A 269 -26.40 4.94 -25.08
N LEU A 270 -25.68 3.82 -24.99
CA LEU A 270 -25.73 2.87 -23.90
C LEU A 270 -24.38 2.87 -23.15
N PRO A 271 -24.29 3.44 -21.95
CA PRO A 271 -23.04 3.49 -21.20
C PRO A 271 -22.56 2.09 -20.79
N GLN A 272 -21.31 1.78 -21.12
CA GLN A 272 -20.70 0.49 -20.83
C GLN A 272 -19.50 0.61 -19.89
N TRP A 273 -18.72 1.69 -20.01
CA TRP A 273 -17.54 1.94 -19.18
C TRP A 273 -17.47 3.38 -18.71
N THR A 274 -16.92 3.59 -17.52
CA THR A 274 -16.68 4.91 -16.94
C THR A 274 -15.28 4.95 -16.36
N ASP A 275 -14.58 6.04 -16.61
CA ASP A 275 -13.34 6.34 -15.93
C ASP A 275 -13.64 7.01 -14.58
N ARG A 276 -12.95 6.53 -13.55
CA ARG A 276 -13.14 7.01 -12.16
C ARG A 276 -12.40 8.31 -11.88
N SER A 277 -11.36 8.58 -12.66
CA SER A 277 -10.49 9.72 -12.48
C SER A 277 -11.06 10.92 -13.25
N LEU A 278 -10.73 11.06 -14.52
CA LEU A 278 -11.07 12.18 -15.40
C LEU A 278 -12.56 12.23 -15.83
N GLY A 279 -13.38 11.24 -15.43
CA GLY A 279 -14.82 11.23 -15.63
C GLY A 279 -15.26 10.93 -17.07
N TYR A 280 -14.39 10.32 -17.88
CA TYR A 280 -14.72 9.88 -19.24
C TYR A 280 -15.69 8.70 -19.22
N TRP A 281 -16.44 8.55 -20.31
CA TRP A 281 -17.36 7.44 -20.53
C TRP A 281 -17.09 6.79 -21.88
N ILE A 282 -17.22 5.47 -21.95
CA ILE A 282 -17.26 4.75 -23.22
C ILE A 282 -18.65 4.12 -23.34
N ASP A 283 -19.37 4.51 -24.37
CA ASP A 283 -20.71 4.01 -24.65
C ASP A 283 -20.71 3.18 -25.92
N LEU A 284 -21.65 2.23 -25.97
CA LEU A 284 -22.12 1.65 -27.20
C LEU A 284 -23.19 2.56 -27.79
N VAL A 285 -22.97 3.07 -29.00
CA VAL A 285 -23.89 3.94 -29.72
C VAL A 285 -24.60 3.13 -30.81
N GLU A 286 -25.91 3.21 -30.84
CA GLU A 286 -26.77 2.54 -31.82
C GLU A 286 -27.45 3.58 -32.73
N TRP A 287 -27.52 3.28 -34.01
CA TRP A 287 -28.24 4.08 -35.00
C TRP A 287 -28.84 3.19 -36.09
N ASP A 288 -29.87 3.71 -36.76
CA ASP A 288 -30.41 3.07 -37.95
C ASP A 288 -29.68 3.62 -39.18
N ASP A 289 -29.12 2.73 -40.00
CA ASP A 289 -28.61 3.05 -41.32
C ASP A 289 -29.53 2.49 -42.43
N LEU A 290 -29.12 2.62 -43.69
CA LEU A 290 -29.90 2.16 -44.84
C LEU A 290 -30.03 0.62 -44.92
N PHE A 291 -29.26 -0.12 -44.13
CA PHE A 291 -29.20 -1.59 -44.09
C PHE A 291 -29.71 -2.19 -42.78
N GLY A 292 -29.97 -1.37 -41.76
CA GLY A 292 -30.59 -1.78 -40.51
C GLY A 292 -29.98 -1.10 -39.28
N PRO A 293 -30.25 -1.63 -38.08
CA PRO A 293 -29.66 -1.12 -36.84
C PRO A 293 -28.18 -1.49 -36.78
N THR A 294 -27.33 -0.46 -36.74
CA THR A 294 -25.88 -0.59 -36.63
C THR A 294 -25.41 -0.04 -35.28
N ARG A 295 -24.26 -0.54 -34.81
CA ARG A 295 -23.67 -0.18 -33.52
C ARG A 295 -22.18 0.14 -33.67
N GLY A 296 -21.70 1.01 -32.80
CA GLY A 296 -20.29 1.41 -32.71
C GLY A 296 -19.96 1.92 -31.32
N TRP A 297 -18.68 2.10 -31.04
CA TRP A 297 -18.20 2.59 -29.76
C TRP A 297 -17.87 4.07 -29.84
N MET A 298 -18.16 4.81 -28.77
CA MET A 298 -17.84 6.23 -28.71
C MET A 298 -17.40 6.64 -27.31
N ALA A 299 -16.36 7.46 -27.25
CA ALA A 299 -15.87 8.05 -26.01
C ALA A 299 -16.53 9.42 -25.78
N PHE A 300 -16.90 9.68 -24.53
CA PHE A 300 -17.47 10.93 -24.08
C PHE A 300 -16.66 11.51 -22.93
N THR A 301 -16.53 12.83 -22.91
CA THR A 301 -15.92 13.55 -21.78
C THR A 301 -16.87 13.59 -20.59
N GLN A 302 -16.37 14.04 -19.43
CA GLN A 302 -17.18 14.32 -18.24
C GLN A 302 -18.37 15.29 -18.48
N ARG A 303 -18.34 16.07 -19.57
CA ARG A 303 -19.41 17.01 -19.96
C ARG A 303 -20.44 16.40 -20.91
N GLY A 304 -20.30 15.12 -21.25
CA GLY A 304 -21.16 14.42 -22.22
C GLY A 304 -20.87 14.81 -23.67
N GLU A 305 -19.71 15.41 -23.95
CA GLU A 305 -19.29 15.75 -25.32
C GLU A 305 -18.56 14.57 -25.94
N ALA A 306 -18.91 14.25 -27.19
CA ALA A 306 -18.22 13.21 -27.94
C ALA A 306 -16.77 13.61 -28.17
N VAL A 307 -15.84 12.71 -27.81
CA VAL A 307 -14.44 12.86 -28.15
C VAL A 307 -14.31 12.70 -29.65
N THR A 308 -13.76 13.71 -30.32
CA THR A 308 -13.57 13.73 -31.78
C THR A 308 -12.16 14.19 -32.10
N GLU A 309 -11.61 13.70 -33.22
CA GLU A 309 -10.30 14.10 -33.73
C GLU A 309 -10.41 14.43 -35.22
N PRO A 310 -9.49 15.22 -35.80
CA PRO A 310 -9.53 15.58 -37.23
C PRO A 310 -9.59 14.37 -38.17
N GLN A 311 -8.98 13.24 -37.77
CA GLN A 311 -8.96 12.00 -38.53
C GLN A 311 -10.23 11.15 -38.36
N CYS A 312 -10.99 11.37 -37.29
CA CYS A 312 -12.27 10.72 -37.03
C CYS A 312 -13.28 11.75 -36.47
N PRO A 313 -13.85 12.59 -37.36
CA PRO A 313 -14.72 13.70 -36.96
C PRO A 313 -16.09 13.23 -36.43
N SER A 314 -16.47 11.98 -36.68
CA SER A 314 -17.69 11.36 -36.13
C SER A 314 -17.50 10.89 -34.68
N GLY A 315 -16.27 10.61 -34.26
CA GLY A 315 -15.94 10.02 -32.96
C GLY A 315 -16.37 8.55 -32.79
N LEU A 316 -16.91 7.92 -33.84
CA LEU A 316 -17.29 6.51 -33.84
C LEU A 316 -16.06 5.62 -34.04
N CYS A 317 -15.97 4.56 -33.25
CA CYS A 317 -14.94 3.54 -33.30
C CYS A 317 -15.58 2.17 -33.52
N ASP A 318 -14.89 1.27 -34.24
CA ASP A 318 -15.41 -0.07 -34.51
C ASP A 318 -15.24 -0.99 -33.30
N THR A 319 -14.23 -0.72 -32.47
CA THR A 319 -13.91 -1.52 -31.28
C THR A 319 -13.88 -0.70 -29.98
N LEU A 320 -14.05 -1.41 -28.86
CA LEU A 320 -13.93 -0.85 -27.51
C LEU A 320 -12.52 -0.32 -27.24
N ASP A 321 -11.50 -1.08 -27.63
CA ASP A 321 -10.10 -0.73 -27.39
C ASP A 321 -9.72 0.55 -28.15
N GLU A 322 -10.23 0.73 -29.37
CA GLU A 322 -10.06 1.98 -30.11
C GLU A 322 -10.72 3.15 -29.41
N ALA A 323 -11.95 3.00 -28.91
CA ALA A 323 -12.65 4.07 -28.19
C ALA A 323 -11.94 4.43 -26.87
N MET A 324 -11.43 3.45 -26.12
CA MET A 324 -10.63 3.67 -24.93
C MET A 324 -9.31 4.37 -25.25
N ALA A 325 -8.60 3.92 -26.28
CA ALA A 325 -7.36 4.56 -26.74
C ALA A 325 -7.60 5.98 -27.25
N PHE A 326 -8.76 6.24 -27.85
CA PHE A 326 -9.18 7.55 -28.31
C PHE A 326 -9.44 8.51 -27.13
N ALA A 327 -10.11 8.01 -26.10
CA ALA A 327 -10.29 8.75 -24.85
C ALA A 327 -8.96 9.04 -24.15
N ASP A 328 -8.03 8.08 -24.13
CA ASP A 328 -6.69 8.24 -23.54
C ASP A 328 -5.87 9.30 -24.30
N ARG A 329 -5.83 9.27 -25.63
CA ARG A 329 -5.16 10.31 -26.42
C ARG A 329 -5.77 11.69 -26.21
N HIS A 330 -7.10 11.79 -26.18
CA HIS A 330 -7.79 13.05 -25.93
C HIS A 330 -7.50 13.58 -24.51
N ALA A 331 -7.54 12.71 -23.50
CA ALA A 331 -7.19 13.03 -22.13
C ALA A 331 -5.75 13.52 -22.02
N ARG A 332 -4.77 12.84 -22.63
CA ARG A 332 -3.37 13.26 -22.65
C ARG A 332 -3.17 14.62 -23.32
N ARG A 333 -3.82 14.89 -24.46
CA ARG A 333 -3.76 16.19 -25.12
C ARG A 333 -4.35 17.30 -24.25
N LYS A 334 -5.49 17.04 -23.60
CA LYS A 334 -6.12 17.99 -22.67
C LYS A 334 -5.28 18.20 -21.42
N CYS A 335 -4.78 17.14 -20.78
CA CYS A 335 -3.95 17.21 -19.57
C CYS A 335 -2.58 17.87 -19.84
N ALA A 336 -1.97 17.63 -21.01
CA ALA A 336 -0.77 18.34 -21.43
C ALA A 336 -1.01 19.84 -21.70
N ALA A 337 -2.24 20.20 -22.10
CA ALA A 337 -2.65 21.59 -22.36
C ALA A 337 -3.30 22.30 -21.14
N THR A 338 -3.53 21.61 -20.02
CA THR A 338 -4.29 22.15 -18.88
C THR A 338 -3.48 22.08 -17.58
N PRO A 339 -2.86 23.18 -17.13
CA PRO A 339 -2.59 23.39 -15.71
C PRO A 339 -3.94 23.60 -14.98
N LEU A 340 -4.18 22.83 -13.91
CA LEU A 340 -5.14 23.05 -12.81
C LEU A 340 -6.41 23.88 -13.12
N ALA A 341 -7.63 23.29 -13.10
CA ALA A 341 -8.83 23.97 -12.55
C ALA A 341 -10.21 23.24 -12.65
N ASP A 342 -10.35 21.93 -12.45
CA ASP A 342 -11.70 21.32 -12.26
C ASP A 342 -11.92 20.83 -10.80
N ALA A 343 -11.38 21.56 -9.82
CA ALA A 343 -11.37 21.15 -8.41
C ALA A 343 -12.75 21.15 -7.71
N SER A 344 -13.79 21.81 -8.26
CA SER A 344 -15.09 21.87 -7.57
C SER A 344 -16.03 20.68 -7.85
N LYS A 345 -15.71 19.80 -8.81
CA LYS A 345 -16.40 18.50 -8.99
C LYS A 345 -15.48 17.29 -9.18
N ALA A 346 -14.18 17.50 -9.36
CA ALA A 346 -13.16 16.45 -9.42
C ALA A 346 -12.71 15.89 -8.05
N SER A 347 -13.59 15.86 -7.04
CA SER A 347 -13.29 15.30 -5.71
C SER A 347 -13.02 13.78 -5.69
N LYS A 348 -12.94 13.14 -6.86
CA LYS A 348 -12.48 11.74 -7.02
C LYS A 348 -11.30 11.58 -7.98
N ALA A 349 -10.92 12.62 -8.72
CA ALA A 349 -9.90 12.56 -9.79
C ALA A 349 -8.56 13.20 -9.41
N SER A 350 -8.58 14.25 -8.60
CA SER A 350 -7.40 15.08 -8.32
C SER A 350 -6.54 14.56 -7.17
N LYS A 351 -6.55 13.24 -6.89
CA LYS A 351 -5.60 12.61 -5.95
C LYS A 351 -4.20 12.37 -6.54
N ALA A 352 -3.98 12.72 -7.81
CA ALA A 352 -2.68 12.66 -8.45
C ALA A 352 -2.43 13.92 -9.30
N THR A 353 -1.24 14.52 -9.12
CA THR A 353 -0.57 15.54 -9.97
C THR A 353 -1.11 16.99 -9.85
N LYS A 354 -0.31 18.03 -9.54
CA LYS A 354 1.11 18.29 -9.89
C LYS A 354 2.05 18.57 -8.69
N PRO A 355 3.27 18.02 -8.69
CA PRO A 355 4.45 18.60 -8.05
C PRO A 355 5.00 19.77 -8.87
N SER A 356 5.78 20.62 -8.20
CA SER A 356 6.61 21.71 -8.73
C SER A 356 7.22 21.41 -10.12
N GLU A 357 6.98 22.29 -11.09
CA GLU A 357 7.82 22.42 -12.29
C GLU A 357 9.01 23.33 -11.92
N ALA A 358 10.06 22.71 -11.39
CA ALA A 358 11.41 23.24 -11.45
C ALA A 358 12.31 22.10 -11.96
N PRO A 359 13.03 22.29 -13.08
CA PRO A 359 14.02 21.32 -13.51
C PRO A 359 15.20 21.35 -12.53
N ASP A 360 15.69 20.17 -12.15
CA ASP A 360 16.97 19.90 -11.47
C ASP A 360 17.01 19.58 -9.95
N ALA A 361 15.89 19.27 -9.27
CA ALA A 361 15.94 18.56 -7.98
C ALA A 361 15.07 17.30 -7.99
N ALA A 362 15.69 16.13 -7.93
CA ALA A 362 15.04 14.83 -8.10
C ALA A 362 13.97 14.51 -7.03
N GLY A 363 12.71 14.33 -7.44
CA GLY A 363 11.73 13.50 -6.72
C GLY A 363 10.32 14.08 -6.60
N GLY A 364 9.41 13.68 -7.49
CA GLY A 364 7.98 13.85 -7.25
C GLY A 364 7.49 13.06 -6.03
N ALA A 365 6.26 13.33 -5.59
CA ALA A 365 5.65 12.63 -4.45
C ALA A 365 5.72 11.10 -4.65
N THR A 366 6.29 10.42 -3.67
CA THR A 366 6.45 8.97 -3.61
C THR A 366 5.39 8.40 -2.68
N ASP A 367 4.66 7.39 -3.15
CA ASP A 367 3.73 6.62 -2.33
C ASP A 367 4.39 5.29 -1.95
N TRP A 368 4.31 4.92 -0.68
CA TRP A 368 4.74 3.62 -0.19
C TRP A 368 3.56 2.82 0.32
N ILE A 369 3.53 1.54 -0.02
CA ILE A 369 2.73 0.55 0.67
C ILE A 369 3.66 -0.33 1.49
N VAL A 370 3.43 -0.38 2.80
CA VAL A 370 4.10 -1.33 3.69
C VAL A 370 3.17 -2.51 3.91
N ALA A 371 3.61 -3.69 3.50
CA ALA A 371 2.81 -4.91 3.51
C ALA A 371 3.49 -6.05 4.27
N LEU A 372 2.69 -7.00 4.75
CA LEU A 372 3.16 -8.25 5.34
C LEU A 372 2.85 -9.44 4.42
N PRO A 373 3.72 -9.71 3.43
CA PRO A 373 3.40 -10.65 2.38
C PRO A 373 3.44 -12.12 2.83
N PHE A 374 4.02 -12.42 4.01
CA PHE A 374 4.06 -13.75 4.63
C PHE A 374 3.09 -13.92 5.80
N TYR A 375 2.37 -12.86 6.19
CA TYR A 375 1.45 -12.92 7.31
C TYR A 375 0.23 -13.76 6.93
N ALA A 376 0.01 -14.84 7.70
CA ALA A 376 -0.94 -15.89 7.33
C ALA A 376 -2.39 -15.37 7.18
N PRO A 377 -2.92 -14.55 8.11
CA PRO A 377 -4.20 -13.89 7.88
C PRO A 377 -4.07 -12.94 6.70
N CYS A 378 -4.96 -13.09 5.72
CA CYS A 378 -4.95 -12.20 4.58
C CYS A 378 -6.14 -11.27 4.53
N PHE A 379 -5.77 -10.00 4.59
CA PHE A 379 -6.64 -8.87 4.46
C PHE A 379 -6.35 -8.20 3.13
N LEU A 380 -7.39 -8.10 2.31
CA LEU A 380 -7.32 -7.30 1.10
C LEU A 380 -8.01 -5.95 1.37
N PRO A 381 -7.24 -4.86 1.46
CA PRO A 381 -7.79 -3.55 1.69
C PRO A 381 -8.66 -3.14 0.50
N SER A 382 -9.77 -2.45 0.74
CA SER A 382 -10.65 -1.98 -0.34
C SER A 382 -10.01 -0.86 -1.17
N ARG A 383 -9.00 -0.16 -0.60
CA ARG A 383 -8.37 1.03 -1.20
C ARG A 383 -6.92 0.82 -1.62
N LEU A 384 -6.31 -0.31 -1.27
CA LEU A 384 -4.90 -0.60 -1.58
C LEU A 384 -4.83 -1.89 -2.40
N LEU A 385 -4.00 -1.86 -3.45
CA LEU A 385 -3.85 -2.98 -4.39
C LEU A 385 -2.94 -4.10 -3.88
N ALA A 386 -2.47 -4.02 -2.63
CA ALA A 386 -1.58 -5.01 -2.04
C ALA A 386 -2.26 -5.72 -0.86
N ARG A 387 -2.18 -7.05 -0.83
CA ARG A 387 -2.56 -7.85 0.34
C ARG A 387 -1.76 -7.47 1.58
N ASN A 388 -2.40 -7.60 2.74
CA ASN A 388 -1.80 -7.34 4.05
C ASN A 388 -1.06 -6.01 4.14
N ALA A 389 -1.54 -5.01 3.40
CA ALA A 389 -1.02 -3.66 3.51
C ALA A 389 -1.34 -3.11 4.89
N LEU A 390 -0.31 -2.98 5.73
CA LEU A 390 -0.40 -2.43 7.08
C LEU A 390 -0.69 -0.94 7.03
N LEU A 391 0.07 -0.23 6.20
CA LEU A 391 0.05 1.23 6.14
C LEU A 391 0.49 1.74 4.76
N ARG A 392 -0.04 2.91 4.41
CA ARG A 392 0.37 3.72 3.26
C ARG A 392 1.04 4.99 3.75
N ILE A 393 2.21 5.30 3.21
CA ILE A 393 2.95 6.52 3.51
C ILE A 393 3.16 7.29 2.21
N ARG A 394 2.72 8.53 2.14
CA ARG A 394 3.01 9.43 1.02
C ARG A 394 3.94 10.53 1.49
N PHE A 395 5.00 10.79 0.74
CA PHE A 395 5.95 11.85 1.06
C PHE A 395 6.63 12.41 -0.20
N ASP A 396 7.23 13.58 -0.09
CA ASP A 396 8.11 14.18 -1.10
C ASP A 396 9.38 14.75 -0.46
N MET A 397 10.43 14.87 -1.27
CA MET A 397 11.64 15.59 -0.88
C MET A 397 11.47 17.07 -1.21
N ARG A 398 11.84 17.94 -0.27
CA ARG A 398 11.79 19.39 -0.42
C ARG A 398 13.07 20.01 0.14
N GLU A 399 13.29 21.26 -0.24
CA GLU A 399 14.35 22.10 0.30
C GLU A 399 13.75 23.07 1.33
N GLY A 400 14.38 23.15 2.48
CA GLY A 400 14.07 24.10 3.55
C GLY A 400 14.52 25.52 3.20
N PRO A 401 14.13 26.52 4.02
CA PRO A 401 14.50 27.92 3.78
C PRO A 401 16.02 28.15 3.87
N ASP A 402 16.75 27.34 4.62
CA ASP A 402 18.19 27.46 4.83
C ASP A 402 18.98 26.38 4.03
N GLY A 403 18.33 25.74 3.04
CA GLY A 403 18.91 24.69 2.20
C GLY A 403 18.84 23.29 2.82
N GLU A 404 18.09 23.11 3.92
CA GLU A 404 17.96 21.81 4.56
C GLU A 404 17.21 20.81 3.67
N ARG A 405 17.61 19.55 3.70
CA ARG A 405 16.88 18.49 2.99
C ARG A 405 15.71 18.04 3.86
N VAL A 406 14.49 18.31 3.39
CA VAL A 406 13.25 18.04 4.12
C VAL A 406 12.50 16.86 3.49
N LEU A 407 12.23 15.83 4.29
CA LEU A 407 11.30 14.77 3.94
C LEU A 407 9.91 15.16 4.45
N LEU A 408 9.04 15.63 3.56
CA LEU A 408 7.69 16.05 3.91
C LEU A 408 6.73 14.87 3.80
N LEU A 409 6.22 14.41 4.94
CA LEU A 409 5.14 13.44 5.02
C LEU A 409 3.81 14.12 4.69
N GLN A 410 3.25 13.73 3.54
CA GLN A 410 1.99 14.25 3.02
C GLN A 410 0.80 13.44 3.48
N GLU A 411 0.85 12.12 3.53
CA GLU A 411 -0.29 11.32 3.96
C GLU A 411 0.18 10.07 4.69
N LEU A 412 -0.59 9.67 5.70
CA LEU A 412 -0.38 8.45 6.46
C LEU A 412 -1.73 7.78 6.72
N ASP A 413 -1.91 6.54 6.27
CA ASP A 413 -3.18 5.81 6.43
C ASP A 413 -2.96 4.33 6.73
N SER A 414 -3.86 3.74 7.52
CA SER A 414 -3.91 2.31 7.79
C SER A 414 -5.35 1.82 7.66
N GLU A 415 -5.60 0.98 6.66
CA GLU A 415 -6.94 0.45 6.45
C GLU A 415 -7.30 -0.60 7.52
N TRP A 416 -6.30 -1.29 8.06
CA TRP A 416 -6.44 -2.18 9.21
C TRP A 416 -6.95 -1.46 10.45
N ALA A 417 -6.28 -0.38 10.86
CA ALA A 417 -6.70 0.42 12.02
C ALA A 417 -8.11 1.00 11.82
N ARG A 418 -8.42 1.43 10.59
CA ARG A 418 -9.75 1.93 10.22
C ARG A 418 -10.83 0.86 10.34
N GLN A 419 -10.57 -0.37 9.88
CA GLN A 419 -11.54 -1.46 9.94
C GLN A 419 -11.69 -2.04 11.34
N ALA A 420 -10.61 -2.16 12.11
CA ALA A 420 -10.65 -2.58 13.51
C ALA A 420 -11.52 -1.63 14.36
N GLY A 421 -11.36 -0.31 14.17
CA GLY A 421 -12.21 0.68 14.83
C GLY A 421 -13.70 0.61 14.46
N GLN A 422 -14.02 0.08 13.27
CA GLN A 422 -15.41 -0.14 12.82
C GLN A 422 -15.99 -1.47 13.32
N ALA A 423 -15.15 -2.51 13.50
CA ALA A 423 -15.57 -3.82 13.98
C ALA A 423 -16.11 -3.76 15.42
N GLY A 424 -15.53 -2.90 16.27
CA GLY A 424 -16.01 -2.62 17.63
C GLY A 424 -17.43 -2.05 17.72
N GLN A 425 -18.05 -1.65 16.60
CA GLN A 425 -19.43 -1.14 16.53
C GLN A 425 -20.48 -2.19 16.12
N GLY A 426 -20.18 -3.49 16.25
CA GLY A 426 -21.18 -4.56 16.13
C GLY A 426 -21.06 -5.46 14.89
N ARG A 427 -19.88 -5.55 14.26
CA ARG A 427 -19.62 -6.51 13.17
C ARG A 427 -19.15 -7.85 13.75
N ARG A 428 -19.76 -8.96 13.31
CA ARG A 428 -19.66 -10.30 13.94
C ARG A 428 -18.54 -11.21 13.44
N ASP A 429 -17.74 -10.81 12.46
CA ASP A 429 -16.64 -11.65 11.97
C ASP A 429 -15.31 -11.18 12.55
N PRO A 430 -14.53 -12.06 13.23
CA PRO A 430 -13.21 -11.72 13.72
C PRO A 430 -12.26 -11.61 12.53
N ILE A 431 -12.10 -10.41 12.00
CA ILE A 431 -10.93 -10.10 11.18
C ILE A 431 -9.72 -10.33 12.09
N ALA A 432 -8.81 -11.23 11.71
CA ALA A 432 -7.58 -11.46 12.48
C ALA A 432 -6.86 -10.12 12.67
N LEU A 433 -6.54 -9.76 13.91
CA LEU A 433 -5.87 -8.49 14.20
C LEU A 433 -4.44 -8.55 13.64
N PRO A 434 -4.02 -7.55 12.84
CA PRO A 434 -2.65 -7.54 12.33
C PRO A 434 -1.68 -7.21 13.47
N PRO A 435 -0.42 -7.63 13.35
CA PRO A 435 0.64 -7.13 14.23
C PRO A 435 0.74 -5.61 14.11
N TRP A 436 1.18 -4.96 15.20
CA TRP A 436 1.30 -3.50 15.28
C TRP A 436 -0.03 -2.75 15.12
N LEU A 437 -1.19 -3.37 15.31
CA LEU A 437 -2.47 -2.67 15.16
C LEU A 437 -2.55 -1.42 16.06
N ASP A 438 -2.10 -1.53 17.31
CA ASP A 438 -2.11 -0.42 18.28
C ASP A 438 -0.89 0.51 18.14
N GLU A 439 0.16 0.07 17.42
CA GLU A 439 1.42 0.79 17.26
C GLU A 439 1.74 1.16 15.80
N TRP A 440 0.76 1.11 14.90
CA TRP A 440 0.98 1.28 13.47
C TRP A 440 1.57 2.66 13.12
N LEU A 441 1.21 3.69 13.89
CA LEU A 441 1.78 5.03 13.79
C LEU A 441 3.25 5.07 14.18
N LEU A 442 3.60 4.36 15.26
CA LEU A 442 4.97 4.28 15.74
C LEU A 442 5.83 3.51 14.73
N LEU A 443 5.30 2.44 14.15
CA LEU A 443 5.95 1.72 13.04
C LEU A 443 6.18 2.65 11.84
N ALA A 444 5.18 3.42 11.42
CA ALA A 444 5.33 4.37 10.32
C ALA A 444 6.44 5.39 10.58
N LEU A 445 6.48 5.99 11.77
CA LEU A 445 7.53 6.94 12.17
C LEU A 445 8.91 6.30 12.14
N LYS A 446 9.07 5.08 12.69
CA LYS A 446 10.34 4.35 12.66
C LYS A 446 10.83 4.16 11.22
N LEU A 447 9.95 3.72 10.31
CA LEU A 447 10.28 3.52 8.90
C LEU A 447 10.68 4.83 8.21
N VAL A 448 9.94 5.92 8.44
CA VAL A 448 10.25 7.25 7.89
C VAL A 448 11.58 7.77 8.42
N LEU A 449 11.85 7.64 9.72
CA LEU A 449 13.10 8.10 10.33
C LEU A 449 14.31 7.29 9.88
N LEU A 450 14.17 5.97 9.75
CA LEU A 450 15.22 5.11 9.18
C LEU A 450 15.52 5.51 7.74
N HIS A 451 14.49 5.81 6.94
CA HIS A 451 14.68 6.29 5.57
C HIS A 451 15.34 7.66 5.51
N ALA A 452 14.86 8.61 6.33
CA ALA A 452 15.42 9.95 6.43
C ALA A 452 16.91 9.89 6.82
N ALA A 453 17.25 9.08 7.82
CA ALA A 453 18.63 8.82 8.21
C ALA A 453 19.43 8.19 7.06
N ALA A 454 18.92 7.18 6.35
CA ALA A 454 19.63 6.55 5.23
C ALA A 454 19.84 7.48 4.01
N ARG A 455 19.04 8.55 3.90
CA ARG A 455 19.08 9.49 2.77
C ARG A 455 19.77 10.82 3.11
N ASP A 456 20.38 10.96 4.29
CA ASP A 456 20.98 12.22 4.76
C ASP A 456 19.96 13.38 4.76
N VAL A 457 18.75 13.12 5.23
CA VAL A 457 17.69 14.11 5.39
C VAL A 457 17.91 14.85 6.71
N ASP A 458 17.83 16.17 6.66
CA ASP A 458 18.00 17.05 7.82
C ASP A 458 16.73 17.18 8.65
N VAL A 459 15.57 17.18 7.99
CA VAL A 459 14.29 17.43 8.65
C VAL A 459 13.23 16.46 8.15
N VAL A 460 12.51 15.83 9.07
CA VAL A 460 11.26 15.13 8.76
C VAL A 460 10.11 16.02 9.21
N ALA A 461 9.29 16.47 8.26
CA ALA A 461 8.15 17.33 8.53
C ALA A 461 6.85 16.64 8.13
N TRP A 462 5.72 17.03 8.75
CA TRP A 462 4.40 16.62 8.29
C TRP A 462 3.39 17.75 8.34
N LEU A 463 2.42 17.65 7.43
CA LEU A 463 1.36 18.64 7.32
C LEU A 463 0.41 18.59 8.51
N PRO A 464 -0.05 19.76 9.00
CA PRO A 464 -1.09 19.84 10.02
C PRO A 464 -2.40 19.19 9.57
N GLY A 465 -3.16 18.67 10.52
CA GLY A 465 -4.43 18.01 10.30
C GLY A 465 -5.48 18.93 9.66
N GLU A 466 -5.41 20.24 9.91
CA GLU A 466 -6.30 21.21 9.25
C GLU A 466 -6.03 21.26 7.73
N VAL A 467 -4.76 21.29 7.32
CA VAL A 467 -4.38 21.26 5.91
C VAL A 467 -4.84 19.95 5.27
N GLN A 468 -4.69 18.83 5.98
CA GLN A 468 -5.21 17.53 5.53
C GLN A 468 -6.73 17.52 5.40
N ALA A 469 -7.43 18.11 6.36
CA ALA A 469 -8.89 18.18 6.39
C ALA A 469 -9.47 19.11 5.32
N ARG A 470 -8.70 20.09 4.84
CA ARG A 470 -9.07 20.90 3.66
C ARG A 470 -8.84 20.11 2.37
N ARG A 471 -7.76 19.32 2.29
CA ARG A 471 -7.42 18.46 1.13
C ARG A 471 -8.35 17.24 1.01
N HIS A 472 -8.84 16.72 2.12
CA HIS A 472 -9.68 15.52 2.18
C HIS A 472 -11.09 15.86 2.67
N HIS A 473 -12.08 15.00 2.39
CA HIS A 473 -13.49 15.34 2.64
C HIS A 473 -13.76 15.85 4.08
N PRO A 474 -14.66 16.84 4.27
CA PRO A 474 -14.99 17.43 5.58
C PRO A 474 -15.47 16.42 6.65
N ARG A 475 -15.88 15.22 6.22
CA ARG A 475 -16.35 14.15 7.11
C ARG A 475 -15.21 13.49 7.89
N GLU A 476 -13.96 13.66 7.48
CA GLU A 476 -12.79 13.06 8.13
C GLU A 476 -11.98 14.06 8.98
N THR A 477 -12.39 15.34 9.02
CA THR A 477 -11.67 16.43 9.70
C THR A 477 -11.25 16.09 11.13
N LYS A 478 -12.20 15.61 11.96
CA LYS A 478 -11.90 15.26 13.36
C LYS A 478 -10.82 14.17 13.47
N ARG A 479 -10.85 13.18 12.58
CA ARG A 479 -9.87 12.08 12.55
C ARG A 479 -8.50 12.60 12.12
N LEU A 480 -8.45 13.43 11.08
CA LEU A 480 -7.21 13.98 10.53
C LEU A 480 -6.51 14.93 11.50
N LEU A 481 -7.26 15.79 12.19
CA LEU A 481 -6.74 16.62 13.29
C LEU A 481 -6.17 15.76 14.42
N ALA A 482 -6.94 14.78 14.91
CA ALA A 482 -6.47 13.89 15.97
C ALA A 482 -5.22 13.10 15.56
N LEU A 483 -5.12 12.71 14.29
CA LEU A 483 -3.98 11.96 13.76
C LEU A 483 -2.73 12.83 13.62
N HIS A 484 -2.81 13.94 12.88
CA HIS A 484 -1.65 14.74 12.48
C HIS A 484 -1.19 15.74 13.56
N ASP A 485 -2.11 16.23 14.39
CA ASP A 485 -1.83 17.31 15.35
C ASP A 485 -1.72 16.82 16.80
N ALA A 486 -2.18 15.61 17.10
CA ALA A 486 -2.10 15.01 18.44
C ALA A 486 -1.31 13.68 18.44
N ALA A 487 -1.84 12.63 17.81
CA ALA A 487 -1.27 11.29 17.90
C ALA A 487 0.13 11.17 17.29
N LEU A 488 0.34 11.68 16.07
CA LEU A 488 1.64 11.62 15.40
C LEU A 488 2.73 12.42 16.16
N PRO A 489 2.49 13.67 16.60
CA PRO A 489 3.42 14.38 17.47
C PRO A 489 3.73 13.69 18.80
N GLU A 490 2.73 13.11 19.47
CA GLU A 490 2.91 12.39 20.73
C GLU A 490 3.81 11.15 20.56
N GLN A 491 3.54 10.34 19.53
CA GLN A 491 4.35 9.16 19.23
C GLN A 491 5.77 9.54 18.82
N ALA A 492 5.95 10.63 18.05
CA ALA A 492 7.27 11.14 17.71
C ALA A 492 8.06 11.58 18.95
N ALA A 493 7.44 12.31 19.87
CA ALA A 493 8.07 12.74 21.12
C ALA A 493 8.46 11.55 22.00
N ARG A 494 7.56 10.56 22.15
CA ARG A 494 7.84 9.33 22.89
C ARG A 494 9.01 8.55 22.26
N LEU A 495 9.01 8.41 20.94
CA LEU A 495 10.05 7.67 20.22
C LEU A 495 11.42 8.33 20.35
N LEU A 496 11.49 9.67 20.32
CA LEU A 496 12.74 10.42 20.30
C LEU A 496 13.24 10.90 21.67
N GLN A 497 12.47 10.64 22.73
CA GLN A 497 12.84 10.96 24.11
C GLN A 497 14.26 10.48 24.50
N PRO A 498 14.71 9.26 24.13
CA PRO A 498 16.07 8.79 24.47
C PRO A 498 17.20 9.64 23.88
N TRP A 499 16.92 10.38 22.81
CA TRP A 499 17.88 11.26 22.13
C TRP A 499 17.75 12.72 22.56
N GLY A 500 16.80 13.06 23.44
CA GLY A 500 16.54 14.44 23.87
C GLY A 500 16.09 15.35 22.72
N VAL A 501 15.62 14.80 21.61
CA VAL A 501 15.19 15.57 20.44
C VAL A 501 13.75 16.02 20.63
N ALA A 502 13.56 17.34 20.65
CA ALA A 502 12.26 17.97 20.75
C ALA A 502 11.68 18.30 19.37
N ARG A 503 10.35 18.36 19.30
CA ARG A 503 9.62 18.88 18.15
C ARG A 503 9.92 20.37 17.98
N THR A 504 10.22 20.77 16.75
CA THR A 504 10.32 22.18 16.38
C THR A 504 9.24 22.53 15.35
N PRO A 505 8.65 23.74 15.42
CA PRO A 505 7.88 24.26 14.30
C PRO A 505 8.86 24.52 13.14
N PHE A 506 8.53 24.02 11.96
CA PHE A 506 9.34 24.24 10.76
C PHE A 506 8.48 24.89 9.68
N HIS A 507 9.03 25.90 8.99
CA HIS A 507 8.30 26.65 7.99
C HIS A 507 8.77 26.27 6.61
N LEU A 508 7.93 25.53 5.88
CA LEU A 508 8.26 25.12 4.53
C LEU A 508 7.50 26.00 3.52
N PRO A 509 8.16 26.47 2.45
CA PRO A 509 7.48 27.15 1.37
C PRO A 509 6.55 26.17 0.65
N GLU A 510 5.25 26.47 0.62
CA GLU A 510 4.28 25.77 -0.24
C GLU A 510 3.79 26.71 -1.35
N PRO A 511 3.52 26.20 -2.57
CA PRO A 511 2.85 26.99 -3.59
C PRO A 511 1.47 27.43 -3.07
N ALA A 512 1.15 28.72 -3.17
CA ALA A 512 -0.20 29.18 -2.89
C ALA A 512 -1.20 28.46 -3.81
N HIS A 513 -2.20 27.79 -3.25
CA HIS A 513 -3.29 27.26 -4.04
C HIS A 513 -4.28 28.38 -4.41
N CYS A 514 -4.88 28.30 -5.59
CA CYS A 514 -6.01 29.13 -5.97
C CYS A 514 -7.10 28.23 -6.54
N TYR A 515 -8.34 28.64 -6.35
CA TYR A 515 -9.51 27.96 -6.88
C TYR A 515 -10.10 28.79 -8.00
N ILE A 516 -10.55 28.11 -9.06
CA ILE A 516 -11.31 28.75 -10.15
C ILE A 516 -12.69 28.10 -10.15
N ASP A 517 -13.72 28.89 -9.90
CA ASP A 517 -15.10 28.46 -9.87
C ASP A 517 -15.91 29.08 -11.01
N PRO A 518 -16.73 28.29 -11.73
CA PRO A 518 -17.63 28.84 -12.73
C PRO A 518 -18.74 29.65 -12.05
N VAL A 519 -18.97 30.87 -12.55
CA VAL A 519 -20.04 31.78 -12.13
C VAL A 519 -20.92 32.15 -13.33
N GLU A 520 -22.06 32.79 -13.10
CA GLU A 520 -23.02 33.12 -14.19
C GLU A 520 -22.37 33.86 -15.38
N ASP A 521 -21.41 34.76 -15.09
CA ASP A 521 -20.73 35.60 -16.09
C ASP A 521 -19.23 35.25 -16.26
N GLY A 522 -18.87 33.96 -16.19
CA GLY A 522 -17.50 33.49 -16.46
C GLY A 522 -16.90 32.68 -15.31
N TYR A 523 -15.73 33.11 -14.80
CA TYR A 523 -14.94 32.38 -13.82
C TYR A 523 -14.50 33.30 -12.69
N ALA A 524 -14.78 32.92 -11.44
CA ALA A 524 -14.23 33.58 -10.26
C ALA A 524 -12.96 32.85 -9.83
N VAL A 525 -11.89 33.60 -9.58
CA VAL A 525 -10.67 33.06 -8.97
C VAL A 525 -10.66 33.47 -7.50
N SER A 526 -10.41 32.53 -6.61
CA SER A 526 -10.25 32.77 -5.17
C SER A 526 -8.94 32.17 -4.66
N ASP A 527 -8.41 32.72 -3.58
CA ASP A 527 -7.29 32.13 -2.86
C ASP A 527 -7.75 31.01 -1.91
N GLU A 528 -6.80 30.44 -1.16
CA GLU A 528 -7.04 29.36 -0.19
C GLU A 528 -7.99 29.71 0.95
N ASP A 529 -8.09 30.99 1.29
CA ASP A 529 -8.95 31.50 2.36
C ASP A 529 -10.32 31.92 1.80
N GLY A 530 -10.56 31.68 0.51
CA GLY A 530 -11.79 32.00 -0.19
C GLY A 530 -11.92 33.48 -0.54
N ALA A 531 -10.86 34.27 -0.39
CA ALA A 531 -10.86 35.66 -0.80
C ALA A 531 -10.82 35.74 -2.33
N SER A 532 -11.68 36.58 -2.89
CA SER A 532 -11.82 36.74 -4.34
C SER A 532 -10.59 37.45 -4.92
N LEU A 533 -9.85 36.74 -5.79
CA LEU A 533 -8.72 37.28 -6.58
C LEU A 533 -9.18 37.93 -7.89
N GLY A 534 -10.44 37.75 -8.28
CA GLY A 534 -11.06 38.42 -9.42
C GLY A 534 -12.14 37.59 -10.11
N ARG A 535 -12.84 38.20 -11.07
CA ARG A 535 -13.75 37.53 -12.00
C ARG A 535 -13.27 37.75 -13.43
N PHE A 536 -13.34 36.71 -14.24
CA PHE A 536 -12.76 36.65 -15.57
C PHE A 536 -13.79 36.12 -16.56
N PRO A 537 -13.85 36.67 -17.78
CA PRO A 537 -14.86 36.30 -18.76
C PRO A 537 -14.65 34.89 -19.33
N ASP A 538 -13.41 34.42 -19.34
CA ASP A 538 -13.04 33.12 -19.87
C ASP A 538 -11.98 32.43 -19.00
N TRP A 539 -11.78 31.15 -19.29
CA TRP A 539 -10.90 30.27 -18.55
C TRP A 539 -9.43 30.66 -18.65
N ASP A 540 -8.98 31.10 -19.82
CA ASP A 540 -7.57 31.42 -20.05
C ASP A 540 -7.17 32.66 -19.26
N ALA A 541 -8.03 33.68 -19.21
CA ALA A 541 -7.86 34.87 -18.37
C ALA A 541 -7.88 34.54 -16.87
N ALA A 542 -8.72 33.60 -16.43
CA ALA A 542 -8.71 33.13 -15.04
C ALA A 542 -7.41 32.38 -14.70
N ARG A 543 -6.92 31.55 -15.63
CA ARG A 543 -5.70 30.76 -15.47
C ARG A 543 -4.44 31.63 -15.40
N GLU A 544 -4.34 32.68 -16.22
CA GLU A 544 -3.22 33.63 -16.17
C GLU A 544 -3.09 34.34 -14.81
N ARG A 545 -4.19 34.41 -14.03
CA ARG A 545 -4.16 35.03 -12.71
C ARG A 545 -3.73 34.08 -11.59
N VAL A 546 -3.84 32.77 -11.79
CA VAL A 546 -3.34 31.78 -10.83
C VAL A 546 -1.81 31.85 -10.80
N PRO A 547 -1.18 32.11 -9.64
CA PRO A 547 0.27 32.12 -9.53
C PRO A 547 0.83 30.77 -9.99
N VAL A 548 1.51 30.74 -11.13
CA VAL A 548 2.21 29.54 -11.57
C VAL A 548 3.43 29.38 -10.69
N ALA A 549 3.60 28.22 -10.05
CA ALA A 549 4.76 27.89 -9.20
C ALA A 549 6.12 28.22 -9.88
N ALA A 550 6.17 28.19 -11.21
CA ALA A 550 7.34 28.57 -12.03
C ALA A 550 7.74 30.07 -11.94
N SER A 551 6.89 30.95 -11.41
CA SER A 551 7.11 32.41 -11.39
C SER A 551 7.71 32.94 -10.07
N GLY A 552 8.01 32.07 -9.10
CA GLY A 552 8.74 32.43 -7.87
C GLY A 552 8.06 33.49 -6.98
N ARG A 553 6.79 33.83 -7.26
CA ARG A 553 6.05 34.86 -6.52
C ARG A 553 4.92 34.23 -5.72
N GLN A 554 5.11 34.26 -4.40
CA GLN A 554 4.21 33.83 -3.31
C GLN A 554 4.20 32.32 -3.01
N ALA A 555 5.35 31.80 -2.54
CA ALA A 555 5.31 30.64 -1.66
C ALA A 555 4.77 31.09 -0.28
N VAL A 556 3.73 30.42 0.22
CA VAL A 556 3.24 30.63 1.58
C VAL A 556 4.07 29.75 2.51
N HIS A 557 4.75 30.37 3.47
CA HIS A 557 5.43 29.63 4.53
C HIS A 557 4.38 29.06 5.47
N ARG A 558 4.22 27.75 5.48
CA ARG A 558 3.33 27.08 6.43
C ARG A 558 4.11 26.51 7.59
N ALA A 559 3.62 26.77 8.80
CA ALA A 559 4.10 26.10 9.99
C ALA A 559 3.71 24.62 9.93
N MET A 560 4.70 23.76 10.06
CA MET A 560 4.57 22.31 10.08
C MET A 560 5.14 21.77 11.40
N HIS A 561 4.70 20.57 11.77
CA HIS A 561 5.40 19.81 12.78
C HIS A 561 6.64 19.18 12.16
N ALA A 562 7.77 19.26 12.85
CA ALA A 562 9.01 18.69 12.36
C ALA A 562 9.90 18.09 13.44
N ILE A 563 10.76 17.19 12.98
CA ILE A 563 11.86 16.58 13.71
C ILE A 563 13.14 16.93 12.95
N VAL A 564 14.07 17.60 13.64
CA VAL A 564 15.40 17.86 13.10
C VAL A 564 16.30 16.68 13.42
N LEU A 565 16.91 16.11 12.39
CA LEU A 565 17.81 14.97 12.46
C LEU A 565 19.26 15.47 12.40
N GLY A 566 19.86 15.84 13.52
CA GLY A 566 21.29 16.15 13.53
C GLY A 566 22.17 14.93 13.18
N ASP A 567 23.42 15.17 12.81
CA ASP A 567 24.37 14.12 12.40
C ASP A 567 24.48 12.96 13.39
N GLY A 568 24.57 13.29 14.69
CA GLY A 568 24.64 12.29 15.75
C GLY A 568 23.40 11.40 15.80
N LEU A 569 22.20 11.96 15.64
CA LEU A 569 20.96 11.18 15.60
C LEU A 569 20.92 10.31 14.34
N ARG A 570 21.24 10.86 13.16
CA ARG A 570 21.24 10.09 11.91
C ARG A 570 22.19 8.91 11.98
N GLN A 571 23.39 9.13 12.52
CA GLN A 571 24.37 8.07 12.70
C GLN A 571 23.90 7.00 13.69
N ASP A 572 23.30 7.40 14.82
CA ASP A 572 22.78 6.45 15.79
C ASP A 572 21.61 5.63 15.22
N LEU A 573 20.73 6.25 14.43
CA LEU A 573 19.64 5.55 13.74
C LEU A 573 20.15 4.55 12.69
N ARG A 574 21.24 4.84 11.97
CA ARG A 574 21.85 3.91 11.01
C ARG A 574 22.48 2.70 11.69
N VAL A 575 23.09 2.91 12.87
CA VAL A 575 23.82 1.89 13.61
C VAL A 575 22.89 1.06 14.49
N ARG A 576 22.09 1.72 15.32
CA ARG A 576 21.21 1.07 16.30
C ARG A 576 19.83 0.81 15.74
N GLY A 577 19.27 1.74 14.98
CA GLY A 577 17.89 1.67 14.52
C GLY A 577 16.89 1.61 15.68
N PHE A 578 15.75 0.94 15.45
CA PHE A 578 14.63 0.83 16.37
C PHE A 578 14.24 -0.61 16.67
N PHE A 579 13.66 -0.83 17.84
CA PHE A 579 12.91 -2.04 18.09
C PHE A 579 11.60 -2.04 17.29
N ALA A 580 11.16 -3.22 16.84
CA ALA A 580 9.98 -3.38 16.01
C ALA A 580 8.71 -2.89 16.73
N TRP A 581 8.59 -3.17 18.02
CA TRP A 581 7.55 -2.63 18.90
C TRP A 581 8.15 -1.69 19.95
N GLY A 582 7.33 -0.75 20.43
CA GLY A 582 7.63 0.13 21.54
C GLY A 582 9.01 0.80 21.44
N THR A 583 9.64 0.96 22.61
CA THR A 583 10.99 1.52 22.78
C THR A 583 12.02 0.46 23.20
N GLY A 584 11.61 -0.81 23.31
CA GLY A 584 12.43 -1.92 23.81
C GLY A 584 12.17 -2.26 25.28
N ILE A 585 12.95 -3.20 25.78
CA ILE A 585 12.95 -3.64 27.19
C ILE A 585 13.90 -2.71 27.97
N ALA A 586 13.44 -2.23 29.13
CA ALA A 586 14.14 -1.27 29.99
C ALA A 586 15.45 -1.79 30.59
#